data_AF-A0ABD3XGZ4-F1
#
_entry.id   AF-A0ABD3XGZ4-F1
#
_cell.length_a   1.000
_cell.length_b   1.000
_cell.length_c   1.000
_cell.angle_alpha   90.00
_cell.angle_beta   90.00
_cell.angle_gamma   90.00
#
_symmetry.space_group_name_H-M   'P 1'
#
loop_
_entity.id
_entity.type
_entity.pdbx_description
1 polymer ?
#
loop_
_entity_poly.entity_id
_entity_poly.type
_entity_poly.pdbx_seq_one_letter_code
_entity_poly.pdbx_strand_id
1 'polypeptide(L)'
;MLQRVIQKEFKGRKIVVPHDVGMVVLKGAVVFGHDTGAISERIAKYTYGVSAYSPSIEVEDDEKYKIVNGDGYVEYENIFTKHVEIGQSIQCDERFQRQYHPSHSKKYIITVKLFATQKENPKYVTDLGCFKVGEMRVDVDTKVSYEDRNYCQLIVWRHGNTRKRA
;
A
#
# COMPACT_ATOMS: atom_id res chain seq x y z
N MET A 1 -34.42 26.42 9.84
CA MET A 1 -34.48 26.21 8.36
C MET A 1 -33.59 25.03 7.93
N LEU A 2 -32.31 24.99 8.34
CA LEU A 2 -31.35 23.95 7.96
C LEU A 2 -31.76 22.49 8.31
N GLN A 3 -32.15 22.22 9.57
CA GLN A 3 -32.50 20.85 9.98
C GLN A 3 -33.67 20.25 9.19
N ARG A 4 -34.69 21.06 8.87
CA ARG A 4 -35.83 20.63 8.04
C ARG A 4 -35.42 20.27 6.62
N VAL A 5 -34.47 21.01 6.05
CA VAL A 5 -33.91 20.71 4.72
C VAL A 5 -33.15 19.39 4.78
N ILE A 6 -32.26 19.21 5.76
CA ILE A 6 -31.51 17.96 5.94
C ILE A 6 -32.46 16.76 6.14
N GLN A 7 -33.51 16.90 6.96
CA GLN A 7 -34.52 15.85 7.15
C GLN A 7 -35.27 15.51 5.86
N LYS A 8 -35.51 16.48 4.98
CA LYS A 8 -36.19 16.27 3.70
C LYS A 8 -35.29 15.57 2.68
N GLU A 9 -34.00 15.95 2.62
CA GLU A 9 -33.03 15.36 1.69
C GLU A 9 -32.62 13.94 2.10
N PHE A 10 -32.48 13.68 3.40
CA PHE A 10 -32.09 12.37 3.93
C PHE A 10 -33.28 11.55 4.46
N LYS A 11 -34.42 11.62 3.76
CA LYS A 11 -35.62 10.83 4.08
C LYS A 11 -35.27 9.33 4.18
N GLY A 12 -35.86 8.66 5.18
CA GLY A 12 -35.61 7.24 5.44
C GLY A 12 -34.31 6.95 6.21
N ARG A 13 -33.52 7.97 6.59
CA ARG A 13 -32.34 7.82 7.45
C ARG A 13 -32.58 8.44 8.82
N LYS A 14 -32.02 7.83 9.86
CA LYS A 14 -32.02 8.39 11.22
C LYS A 14 -30.97 9.49 11.31
N ILE A 15 -31.42 10.73 11.48
CA ILE A 15 -30.53 11.87 11.75
C ILE A 15 -30.27 11.91 13.25
N VAL A 16 -29.01 11.77 13.65
CA VAL A 16 -28.58 11.84 15.04
C VAL A 16 -28.06 13.25 15.32
N VAL A 17 -28.72 13.96 16.22
CA VAL A 17 -28.25 15.25 16.74
C VAL A 17 -27.75 15.02 18.16
N PRO A 18 -26.43 15.04 18.41
CA PRO A 18 -25.88 14.84 19.74
C PRO A 18 -26.25 16.02 20.66
N HIS A 19 -26.43 15.75 21.96
CA HIS A 19 -26.77 16.78 22.95
C HIS A 19 -25.75 17.93 23.00
N ASP A 20 -24.45 17.62 22.94
CA ASP A 20 -23.36 18.60 22.98
C ASP A 20 -22.70 18.78 21.61
N VAL A 21 -23.42 19.38 20.66
CA VAL A 21 -22.90 19.61 19.29
C VAL A 21 -21.57 20.37 19.26
N GLY A 22 -21.34 21.30 20.20
CA GLY A 22 -20.08 22.05 20.28
C GLY A 22 -18.88 21.23 20.77
N MET A 23 -19.12 20.08 21.41
CA MET A 23 -18.07 19.24 21.99
C MET A 23 -17.93 17.88 21.30
N VAL A 24 -18.80 17.54 20.36
CA VAL A 24 -18.82 16.19 19.76
C VAL A 24 -17.48 15.83 19.08
N VAL A 25 -16.85 16.78 18.40
CA VAL A 25 -15.54 16.57 17.74
C VAL A 25 -14.45 16.34 18.79
N LEU A 26 -14.43 17.13 19.86
CA LEU A 26 -13.49 16.98 20.96
C LEU A 26 -13.66 15.63 21.66
N LYS A 27 -14.89 15.25 22.00
CA LYS A 27 -15.22 13.96 22.62
C LYS A 27 -14.76 12.80 21.73
N GLY A 28 -15.03 12.86 20.43
CA GLY A 28 -14.55 11.87 19.46
C GLY A 28 -13.02 11.79 19.41
N ALA A 29 -12.32 12.93 19.41
CA ALA A 29 -10.86 12.96 19.45
C ALA A 29 -10.27 12.39 20.75
N VAL A 30 -10.93 12.62 21.89
CA VAL A 30 -10.54 12.03 23.18
C VAL A 30 -10.76 10.52 23.17
N VAL A 31 -11.90 10.04 22.70
CA VAL A 31 -12.18 8.60 22.55
C VAL A 31 -11.14 7.94 21.66
N PHE A 32 -10.89 8.48 20.46
CA PHE A 32 -9.85 7.95 19.57
C PHE A 32 -8.44 8.04 20.17
N GLY A 33 -8.18 9.07 20.98
CA GLY A 33 -6.92 9.22 21.69
C GLY A 33 -6.69 8.17 22.79
N HIS A 34 -7.76 7.74 23.46
CA HIS A 34 -7.74 6.69 24.48
C HIS A 34 -7.77 5.29 23.88
N ASP A 35 -8.61 5.09 22.87
CA ASP A 35 -8.76 3.84 22.14
C ASP A 35 -8.63 4.10 20.65
N THR A 36 -7.42 3.90 20.13
CA THR A 36 -7.15 4.02 18.70
C THR A 36 -7.80 2.90 17.87
N GLY A 37 -8.26 1.81 18.51
CA GLY A 37 -9.03 0.73 17.89
C GLY A 37 -10.49 1.09 17.62
N ALA A 38 -10.97 2.23 18.11
CA ALA A 38 -12.28 2.78 17.75
C ALA A 38 -12.46 3.00 16.24
N ILE A 39 -11.35 3.08 15.48
CA ILE A 39 -11.35 2.96 14.02
C ILE A 39 -10.88 1.55 13.66
N SER A 40 -11.81 0.71 13.22
CA SER A 40 -11.53 -0.68 12.83
C SER A 40 -10.95 -0.82 11.43
N GLU A 41 -11.31 0.09 10.51
CA GLU A 41 -10.89 0.03 9.12
C GLU A 41 -10.66 1.40 8.50
N ARG A 42 -9.92 1.44 7.39
CA ARG A 42 -9.62 2.64 6.63
C ARG A 42 -9.72 2.37 5.14
N ILE A 43 -10.25 3.33 4.41
CA ILE A 43 -10.28 3.30 2.96
C ILE A 43 -8.95 3.81 2.41
N ALA A 44 -8.30 3.00 1.56
CA ALA A 44 -7.06 3.36 0.90
C ALA A 44 -7.24 4.59 -0.01
N LYS A 45 -6.41 5.62 0.20
CA LYS A 45 -6.44 6.85 -0.63
C LYS A 45 -5.72 6.71 -1.97
N TYR A 46 -4.90 5.68 -2.11
CA TYR A 46 -4.08 5.41 -3.28
C TYR A 46 -3.97 3.90 -3.45
N THR A 47 -3.67 3.48 -4.67
CA THR A 47 -3.14 2.16 -4.93
C THR A 47 -1.67 2.15 -4.53
N TYR A 48 -1.30 1.25 -3.63
CA TYR A 48 0.08 1.09 -3.15
C TYR A 48 0.69 -0.20 -3.68
N GLY A 49 1.97 -0.13 -4.04
CA GLY A 49 2.72 -1.27 -4.51
C GLY A 49 4.21 -1.04 -4.43
N VAL A 50 4.97 -2.03 -4.89
CA VAL A 50 6.43 -1.93 -4.98
C VAL A 50 6.89 -2.04 -6.42
N SER A 51 8.07 -1.50 -6.69
CA SER A 51 8.80 -1.80 -7.92
C SER A 51 9.40 -3.20 -7.81
N ALA A 52 9.13 -4.06 -8.78
CA ALA A 52 9.64 -5.40 -8.85
C ALA A 52 10.26 -5.71 -10.22
N TYR A 53 11.06 -6.78 -10.24
CA TYR A 53 11.49 -7.48 -11.44
C TYR A 53 10.57 -8.67 -11.66
N SER A 54 10.31 -9.03 -12.92
CA SER A 54 9.52 -10.22 -13.26
C SER A 54 10.16 -10.97 -14.43
N PRO A 55 10.27 -12.32 -14.38
CA PRO A 55 10.78 -13.12 -15.50
C PRO A 55 9.79 -13.19 -16.67
N SER A 56 8.51 -12.88 -16.41
CA SER A 56 7.47 -12.79 -17.42
C SER A 56 6.58 -11.58 -17.16
N ILE A 57 6.07 -10.97 -18.21
CA ILE A 57 5.03 -9.96 -18.13
C ILE A 57 3.76 -10.52 -18.77
N GLU A 58 2.62 -10.33 -18.13
CA GLU A 58 1.30 -10.61 -18.73
C GLU A 58 0.92 -9.53 -19.77
N VAL A 59 1.67 -8.43 -19.81
CA VAL A 59 1.45 -7.30 -20.70
C VAL A 59 2.24 -7.57 -21.98
N GLU A 60 1.53 -7.67 -23.12
CA GLU A 60 2.13 -7.92 -24.43
C GLU A 60 3.39 -7.06 -24.68
N ASP A 61 4.52 -7.74 -24.86
CA ASP A 61 5.77 -7.31 -25.53
C ASP A 61 6.20 -5.84 -25.39
N ASP A 62 6.25 -5.31 -24.17
CA ASP A 62 6.89 -4.01 -23.93
C ASP A 62 8.40 -4.21 -23.70
N GLU A 63 9.17 -4.30 -24.79
CA GLU A 63 10.64 -4.48 -24.74
C GLU A 63 11.37 -3.36 -23.99
N LYS A 64 10.70 -2.22 -23.76
CA LYS A 64 11.25 -1.03 -23.12
C LYS A 64 11.92 -1.30 -21.77
N TYR A 65 11.39 -2.23 -20.97
CA TYR A 65 11.91 -2.54 -19.64
C TYR A 65 12.56 -3.93 -19.54
N LYS A 66 12.82 -4.57 -20.68
CA LYS A 66 13.50 -5.85 -20.76
C LYS A 66 15.00 -5.67 -20.45
N ILE A 67 15.51 -6.46 -19.53
CA ILE A 67 16.91 -6.49 -19.13
C ILE A 67 17.42 -7.93 -19.06
N VAL A 68 18.74 -8.09 -19.10
CA VAL A 68 19.40 -9.36 -18.74
C VAL A 68 20.08 -9.12 -17.40
N ASN A 69 19.72 -9.92 -16.38
CA ASN A 69 20.30 -9.79 -15.06
C ASN A 69 21.75 -10.32 -15.03
N GLY A 70 22.47 -10.08 -13.94
CA GLY A 70 23.89 -10.48 -13.84
C GLY A 70 24.13 -12.00 -13.80
N ASP A 71 23.07 -12.79 -13.69
CA ASP A 71 23.10 -14.26 -13.79
C ASP A 71 22.72 -14.75 -15.20
N GLY A 72 22.43 -13.85 -16.14
CA GLY A 72 22.13 -14.16 -17.54
C GLY A 72 20.65 -14.40 -17.86
N TYR A 73 19.74 -14.25 -16.90
CA TYR A 73 18.30 -14.41 -17.12
C TYR A 73 17.65 -13.13 -17.64
N VAL A 74 16.68 -13.27 -18.54
CA VAL A 74 15.86 -12.16 -19.03
C VAL A 74 14.80 -11.83 -17.98
N GLU A 75 14.70 -10.55 -17.62
CA GLU A 75 13.70 -10.03 -16.69
C GLU A 75 13.16 -8.68 -17.18
N TYR A 76 12.02 -8.27 -16.63
CA TYR A 76 11.42 -6.97 -16.87
C TYR A 76 11.46 -6.15 -15.59
N GLU A 77 11.98 -4.94 -15.67
CA GLU A 77 12.05 -4.02 -14.53
C GLU A 77 10.89 -3.03 -14.47
N ASN A 78 10.82 -2.25 -13.39
CA ASN A 78 9.82 -1.21 -13.17
C ASN A 78 8.36 -1.72 -13.13
N ILE A 79 8.13 -3.02 -12.93
CA ILE A 79 6.79 -3.58 -12.77
C ILE A 79 6.18 -3.06 -11.48
N PHE A 80 4.93 -2.60 -11.54
CA PHE A 80 4.17 -2.21 -10.35
C PHE A 80 3.47 -3.44 -9.77
N THR A 81 4.01 -3.98 -8.68
CA THR A 81 3.34 -5.07 -7.96
C THR A 81 2.39 -4.49 -6.91
N LYS A 82 1.09 -4.49 -7.22
CA LYS A 82 0.02 -3.95 -6.37
C LYS A 82 -0.15 -4.77 -5.07
N HIS A 83 -0.26 -4.08 -3.94
CA HIS A 83 -0.56 -4.68 -2.63
C HIS A 83 -1.91 -4.21 -2.10
N VAL A 84 -2.22 -2.94 -2.32
CA VAL A 84 -3.46 -2.29 -1.90
C VAL A 84 -3.99 -1.51 -3.08
N GLU A 85 -5.29 -1.58 -3.33
CA GLU A 85 -5.98 -0.78 -4.34
C GLU A 85 -6.60 0.47 -3.71
N ILE A 86 -6.63 1.58 -4.44
CA ILE A 86 -7.42 2.76 -4.05
C ILE A 86 -8.88 2.37 -3.78
N GLY A 87 -9.48 2.90 -2.71
CA GLY A 87 -10.85 2.56 -2.34
C GLY A 87 -10.99 1.23 -1.57
N GLN A 88 -9.95 0.41 -1.49
CA GLN A 88 -9.97 -0.81 -0.69
C GLN A 88 -10.14 -0.49 0.79
N SER A 89 -11.07 -1.18 1.47
CA SER A 89 -11.16 -1.16 2.93
C SER A 89 -10.07 -2.05 3.52
N ILE A 90 -9.25 -1.47 4.39
CA ILE A 90 -8.14 -2.14 5.07
C ILE A 90 -8.43 -2.13 6.55
N GLN A 91 -8.45 -3.31 7.18
CA GLN A 91 -8.60 -3.41 8.63
C GLN A 91 -7.33 -2.89 9.32
N CYS A 92 -7.48 -2.27 10.49
CA CYS A 92 -6.33 -1.93 11.32
C CYS A 92 -5.53 -3.21 11.63
N ASP A 93 -4.19 -3.11 11.51
CA ASP A 93 -3.25 -4.22 11.65
C ASP A 93 -3.36 -5.36 10.61
N GLU A 94 -4.15 -5.17 9.55
CA GLU A 94 -4.15 -6.08 8.40
C GLU A 94 -2.75 -6.17 7.79
N ARG A 95 -2.36 -7.40 7.42
CA ARG A 95 -1.04 -7.73 6.90
C ARG A 95 -1.16 -8.23 5.48
N PHE A 96 -0.68 -7.44 4.54
CA PHE A 96 -0.47 -7.92 3.17
C PHE A 96 0.87 -8.64 3.12
N GLN A 97 0.85 -9.85 2.59
CA GLN A 97 2.03 -10.69 2.44
C GLN A 97 2.25 -10.96 0.95
N ARG A 98 3.42 -10.60 0.45
CA ARG A 98 3.91 -11.02 -0.86
C ARG A 98 5.36 -11.47 -0.73
N GLN A 99 5.69 -12.44 -1.54
CA GLN A 99 7.02 -13.03 -1.61
C GLN A 99 7.82 -12.35 -2.72
N TYR A 100 9.02 -11.90 -2.39
CA TYR A 100 9.96 -11.31 -3.33
C TYR A 100 11.27 -12.06 -3.28
N HIS A 101 11.84 -12.27 -4.46
CA HIS A 101 13.11 -12.93 -4.66
C HIS A 101 14.15 -11.91 -5.10
N PRO A 102 15.41 -12.04 -4.67
CA PRO A 102 16.46 -11.19 -5.16
C PRO A 102 16.69 -11.41 -6.66
N SER A 103 16.82 -10.31 -7.40
CA SER A 103 17.08 -10.34 -8.85
C SER A 103 18.52 -10.71 -9.23
N HIS A 104 19.39 -11.00 -8.25
CA HIS A 104 20.77 -11.37 -8.50
C HIS A 104 21.39 -12.15 -7.35
N SER A 105 22.08 -13.25 -7.68
CA SER A 105 22.63 -14.23 -6.75
C SER A 105 23.72 -13.71 -5.77
N LYS A 106 24.24 -12.49 -6.00
CA LYS A 106 25.40 -11.93 -5.29
C LYS A 106 25.11 -10.65 -4.50
N LYS A 107 23.84 -10.27 -4.31
CA LYS A 107 23.50 -9.07 -3.53
C LYS A 107 23.22 -9.43 -2.07
N TYR A 108 23.94 -8.77 -1.16
CA TYR A 108 23.66 -8.80 0.29
C TYR A 108 22.59 -7.78 0.70
N ILE A 109 22.19 -6.87 -0.19
CA ILE A 109 21.19 -5.84 0.14
C ILE A 109 20.04 -5.92 -0.85
N ILE A 110 18.84 -6.14 -0.31
CA ILE A 110 17.58 -6.07 -1.05
C ILE A 110 16.97 -4.69 -0.85
N THR A 111 16.70 -3.98 -1.95
CA THR A 111 16.05 -2.66 -1.91
C THR A 111 14.60 -2.77 -2.34
N VAL A 112 13.69 -2.49 -1.42
CA VAL A 112 12.26 -2.41 -1.65
C VAL A 112 11.87 -0.95 -1.86
N LYS A 113 11.41 -0.59 -3.05
CA LYS A 113 10.92 0.77 -3.36
C LYS A 113 9.39 0.77 -3.35
N LEU A 114 8.79 1.59 -2.50
CA LEU A 114 7.34 1.77 -2.39
C LEU A 114 6.86 2.88 -3.32
N PHE A 115 5.77 2.60 -4.03
CA PHE A 115 5.10 3.53 -4.94
C PHE A 115 3.62 3.66 -4.60
N ALA A 116 3.05 4.81 -4.95
CA ALA A 116 1.63 5.10 -4.86
C ALA A 116 1.11 5.74 -6.16
N THR A 117 -0.17 5.56 -6.44
CA THR A 117 -0.86 6.16 -7.58
C THR A 117 -2.36 6.28 -7.33
N GLN A 118 -3.04 7.19 -8.04
CA GLN A 118 -4.51 7.30 -8.01
C GLN A 118 -5.21 6.33 -8.97
N LYS A 119 -4.46 5.57 -9.77
CA LYS A 119 -5.03 4.55 -10.68
C LYS A 119 -5.23 3.22 -9.96
N GLU A 120 -6.31 2.51 -10.28
CA GLU A 120 -6.60 1.17 -9.70
C GLU A 120 -5.61 0.10 -10.17
N ASN A 121 -5.25 0.13 -11.46
CA ASN A 121 -4.42 -0.90 -12.11
C ASN A 121 -3.20 -0.29 -12.83
N PRO A 122 -2.22 0.28 -12.10
CA PRO A 122 -0.93 0.65 -12.70
C PRO A 122 -0.20 -0.60 -13.18
N LYS A 123 0.48 -0.47 -14.33
CA LYS A 123 1.31 -1.54 -14.89
C LYS A 123 2.77 -1.34 -14.49
N TYR A 124 3.26 -0.11 -14.65
CA TYR A 124 4.63 0.25 -14.32
C TYR A 124 4.71 1.34 -13.25
N VAL A 125 5.79 1.33 -12.48
CA VAL A 125 6.07 2.41 -11.51
C VAL A 125 6.41 3.74 -12.18
N THR A 126 6.66 3.71 -13.49
CA THR A 126 6.88 4.88 -14.36
C THR A 126 5.59 5.41 -15.00
N ASP A 127 4.46 4.73 -14.81
CA ASP A 127 3.18 5.18 -15.39
C ASP A 127 2.82 6.57 -14.88
N LEU A 128 2.16 7.37 -15.73
CA LEU A 128 1.71 8.70 -15.35
C LEU A 128 0.83 8.64 -14.10
N GLY A 129 1.21 9.41 -13.06
CA GLY A 129 0.54 9.46 -11.76
C GLY A 129 1.13 8.52 -10.70
N CYS A 130 2.08 7.64 -11.06
CA CYS A 130 2.87 6.88 -10.10
C CYS A 130 3.98 7.75 -9.50
N PHE A 131 4.15 7.69 -8.19
CA PHE A 131 5.24 8.38 -7.50
C PHE A 131 5.81 7.51 -6.37
N LYS A 132 7.10 7.67 -6.11
CA LYS A 132 7.81 6.95 -5.04
C LYS A 132 7.43 7.55 -3.68
N VAL A 133 6.95 6.71 -2.78
CA VAL A 133 6.62 7.08 -1.39
C VAL A 133 7.86 6.96 -0.50
N GLY A 134 8.69 5.94 -0.75
CA GLY A 134 9.89 5.67 0.05
C GLY A 134 10.66 4.45 -0.43
N GLU A 135 11.73 4.11 0.27
CA GLU A 135 12.45 2.85 0.07
C GLU A 135 12.92 2.28 1.42
N MET A 136 13.05 0.95 1.45
CA MET A 136 13.64 0.20 2.55
C MET A 136 14.77 -0.65 1.98
N ARG A 137 15.88 -0.72 2.71
CA ARG A 137 17.01 -1.60 2.39
C ARG A 137 17.11 -2.65 3.47
N VAL A 138 17.13 -3.90 3.04
CA VAL A 138 17.20 -5.07 3.91
C VAL A 138 18.53 -5.76 3.62
N ASP A 139 19.40 -5.79 4.62
CA ASP A 139 20.63 -6.58 4.58
C ASP A 139 20.27 -8.06 4.78
N VAL A 140 20.87 -8.94 4.00
CA VAL A 140 20.70 -10.39 4.08
C VAL A 140 22.04 -11.04 4.34
N ASP A 141 22.11 -11.75 5.47
CA ASP A 141 23.35 -12.34 6.02
C ASP A 141 23.94 -13.47 5.17
N THR A 142 23.19 -13.98 4.18
CA THR A 142 23.66 -15.03 3.27
C THR A 142 23.41 -14.63 1.83
N LYS A 143 24.34 -14.99 0.93
CA LYS A 143 24.11 -14.92 -0.50
C LYS A 143 22.89 -15.76 -0.84
N VAL A 144 21.87 -15.10 -1.37
CA VAL A 144 20.66 -15.76 -1.85
C VAL A 144 20.84 -15.98 -3.33
N SER A 145 20.84 -17.24 -3.80
CA SER A 145 20.88 -17.49 -5.25
C SER A 145 19.54 -17.17 -5.91
N TYR A 146 19.56 -16.91 -7.22
CA TYR A 146 18.35 -16.74 -8.02
C TYR A 146 17.42 -17.96 -7.97
N GLU A 147 18.02 -19.15 -7.83
CA GLU A 147 17.31 -20.44 -7.79
C GLU A 147 16.81 -20.80 -6.39
N ASP A 148 17.38 -20.18 -5.35
CA ASP A 148 16.95 -20.30 -3.96
C ASP A 148 15.67 -19.48 -3.72
N ARG A 149 14.55 -19.99 -4.26
CA ARG A 149 13.19 -19.48 -4.00
C ARG A 149 12.79 -19.53 -2.52
N ASN A 150 13.62 -20.13 -1.67
CA ASN A 150 13.39 -20.26 -0.23
C ASN A 150 13.67 -18.96 0.54
N TYR A 151 14.33 -17.97 -0.06
CA TYR A 151 14.50 -16.64 0.55
C TYR A 151 13.35 -15.71 0.13
N CYS A 152 12.21 -15.92 0.79
CA CYS A 152 11.05 -15.07 0.67
C CYS A 152 11.13 -13.93 1.67
N GLN A 153 11.36 -12.70 1.20
CA GLN A 153 11.15 -11.55 2.08
C GLN A 153 9.66 -11.27 2.21
N LEU A 154 9.15 -11.48 3.42
CA LEU A 154 7.79 -11.12 3.80
C LEU A 154 7.70 -9.62 4.05
N ILE A 155 7.27 -8.85 3.05
CA ILE A 155 6.97 -7.43 3.27
C ILE A 155 5.60 -7.34 3.91
N VAL A 156 5.57 -7.14 5.24
CA VAL A 156 4.34 -6.87 5.98
C VAL A 156 4.04 -5.38 5.94
N TRP A 157 3.07 -5.00 5.12
CA TRP A 157 2.46 -3.68 5.21
C TRP A 157 1.53 -3.66 6.41
N ARG A 158 1.80 -2.77 7.38
CA ARG A 158 0.83 -2.43 8.43
C ARG A 158 0.31 -1.04 8.14
N HIS A 159 -0.99 -0.95 7.87
CA HIS A 159 -1.65 0.35 7.93
C HIS A 159 -1.82 0.70 9.41
N GLY A 160 -0.87 1.49 9.92
CA GLY A 160 -0.88 1.90 11.31
C GLY A 160 -2.00 2.90 11.60
N ASN A 161 -2.36 3.00 12.88
CA ASN A 161 -3.06 4.16 13.40
C ASN A 161 -2.23 5.43 13.17
N THR A 162 -2.92 6.57 12.99
CA THR A 162 -2.27 7.88 12.93
C THR A 162 -1.36 8.03 14.15
N ARG A 163 -0.04 7.94 13.97
CA ARG A 163 0.91 8.24 15.05
C ARG A 163 0.74 9.71 15.39
N LYS A 164 0.31 10.01 16.62
CA LYS A 164 0.43 11.37 17.17
C LYS A 164 1.92 11.70 17.13
N ARG A 165 2.31 12.72 16.35
CA ARG A 165 3.60 13.37 16.55
C ARG A 165 3.48 14.08 17.90
N ALA A 166 4.18 13.57 18.91
CA ALA A 166 4.42 14.31 20.14
C ALA A 166 5.42 15.44 19.83
#